data_AF-A0A061P309-F1
#
_entry.id   AF-A0A061P309-F1
#
_cell.length_a   1.000
_cell.length_b   1.000
_cell.length_c   1.000
_cell.angle_alpha   90.00
_cell.angle_beta   90.00
_cell.angle_gamma   90.00
#
_symmetry.space_group_name_H-M   'P 1'
#
loop_
_entity.id
_entity.type
_entity.pdbx_description
1 polymer ?
#
loop_
_entity_poly.entity_id
_entity_poly.type
_entity_poly.pdbx_seq_one_letter_code
_entity_poly.pdbx_strand_id
1 'polypeptide(L)'
;MEQVLTKLGVTIKTETKVTKIVNEKDLVTGVELATGQTIKSDYVVSNREVVSTYADLLPEHTNKPLVHKYEPTVSGLVMLLGINRDYEQLAHHNFFFSKDPELEFKQIYEENVQPMIRPCTLASLQKVTQHKHQKEKRTFSFSHTCLH
;
A
#
# COMPACT_ATOMS: atom_id res chain seq x y z
N MET A 1 4.47 15.10 5.44
CA MET A 1 3.26 15.51 4.70
C MET A 1 2.24 16.17 5.64
N GLU A 2 1.89 15.54 6.76
CA GLU A 2 0.98 16.10 7.77
C GLU A 2 1.30 17.55 8.16
N GLN A 3 2.55 17.85 8.54
CA GLN A 3 2.97 19.21 8.91
C GLN A 3 2.67 20.28 7.85
N VAL A 4 2.75 19.92 6.56
CA VAL A 4 2.47 20.85 5.46
C VAL A 4 0.96 21.08 5.34
N LEU A 5 0.17 20.01 5.42
CA LEU A 5 -1.28 20.07 5.37
C LEU A 5 -1.86 20.90 6.53
N THR A 6 -1.36 20.71 7.75
CA THR A 6 -1.78 21.49 8.92
C THR A 6 -1.45 22.98 8.75
N LYS A 7 -0.27 23.32 8.19
CA LYS A 7 0.08 24.73 7.90
C LYS A 7 -0.84 25.37 6.87
N LEU A 8 -1.39 24.58 5.95
CA LEU A 8 -2.36 25.03 4.97
C LEU A 8 -3.81 25.06 5.50
N GLY A 9 -4.01 24.75 6.80
CA GLY A 9 -5.34 24.75 7.43
C GLY A 9 -6.18 23.52 7.11
N VAL A 10 -5.60 22.45 6.54
CA VAL A 10 -6.32 21.21 6.26
C VAL A 10 -6.61 20.47 7.56
N THR A 11 -7.87 20.07 7.76
CA THR A 11 -8.28 19.23 8.89
C THR A 11 -8.06 17.76 8.56
N ILE A 12 -7.27 17.06 9.38
CA ILE A 12 -6.98 15.63 9.21
C ILE A 12 -7.74 14.85 10.27
N LYS A 13 -8.51 13.85 9.84
CA LYS A 13 -9.24 12.94 10.72
C LYS A 13 -8.73 11.52 10.53
N THR A 14 -7.91 11.04 11.46
CA THR A 14 -7.47 9.64 11.52
C THR A 14 -8.53 8.77 12.20
N GLU A 15 -8.41 7.45 12.07
CA GLU A 15 -9.34 6.48 12.71
C GLU A 15 -10.83 6.70 12.33
N THR A 16 -11.07 7.44 11.26
CA THR A 16 -12.38 7.87 10.81
C THR A 16 -12.71 7.13 9.53
N LYS A 17 -13.24 5.91 9.67
CA LYS A 17 -13.57 5.07 8.51
C LYS A 17 -14.80 5.63 7.79
N VAL A 18 -14.64 5.94 6.52
CA VAL A 18 -15.75 6.25 5.60
C VAL A 18 -16.38 4.94 5.14
N THR A 19 -17.70 4.84 5.20
CA THR A 19 -18.48 3.64 4.82
C THR A 19 -19.29 3.85 3.56
N LYS A 20 -19.69 5.09 3.23
CA LYS A 20 -20.48 5.39 2.04
C LYS A 20 -20.20 6.79 1.53
N ILE A 21 -20.24 6.98 0.21
CA ILE A 21 -20.35 8.32 -0.41
C ILE A 21 -21.83 8.60 -0.61
N VAL A 22 -22.31 9.71 -0.05
CA VAL A 22 -23.72 10.10 -0.11
C VAL A 22 -23.94 10.97 -1.34
N ASN A 23 -24.98 10.65 -2.12
CA ASN A 23 -25.38 11.39 -3.30
C ASN A 23 -26.91 11.53 -3.37
N GLU A 24 -27.35 12.62 -4.01
CA GLU A 24 -28.75 12.89 -4.32
C GLU A 24 -28.85 13.21 -5.81
N LYS A 25 -29.65 12.44 -6.56
CA LYS A 25 -29.87 12.66 -8.02
C LYS A 25 -28.55 12.82 -8.80
N ASP A 26 -27.61 11.91 -8.56
CA ASP A 26 -26.25 11.89 -9.14
C ASP A 26 -25.31 13.02 -8.71
N LEU A 27 -25.70 13.89 -7.77
CA LEU A 27 -24.82 14.88 -7.17
C LEU A 27 -24.31 14.40 -5.81
N VAL A 28 -23.00 14.43 -5.60
CA VAL A 28 -22.40 14.10 -4.29
C VAL A 28 -22.77 15.17 -3.27
N THR A 29 -23.20 14.75 -2.09
CA THR A 29 -23.57 15.63 -0.98
C THR A 29 -22.71 15.44 0.26
N GLY A 30 -21.90 14.37 0.31
CA GLY A 30 -21.04 14.08 1.45
C GLY A 30 -20.50 12.66 1.52
N VAL A 31 -19.99 12.32 2.70
CA VAL A 31 -19.56 10.97 3.08
C VAL A 31 -20.17 10.56 4.41
N GLU A 32 -20.56 9.30 4.51
CA GLU A 32 -21.01 8.67 5.74
C GLU A 32 -19.85 7.94 6.42
N LEU A 33 -19.76 8.11 7.74
CA LEU A 33 -18.76 7.47 8.57
C LEU A 33 -19.29 6.19 9.20
N ALA A 34 -18.39 5.30 9.61
CA ALA A 34 -18.74 4.08 10.35
C ALA A 34 -19.49 4.35 11.67
N THR A 35 -19.41 5.58 12.21
CA THR A 35 -20.16 6.03 13.38
C THR A 35 -21.62 6.38 13.07
N GLY A 36 -22.02 6.38 11.79
CA GLY A 36 -23.33 6.85 11.31
C GLY A 36 -23.40 8.37 11.09
N GLN A 37 -22.33 9.12 11.36
CA GLN A 37 -22.28 10.56 11.08
C GLN A 37 -22.04 10.81 9.59
N THR A 38 -22.79 11.74 8.99
CA THR A 38 -22.52 12.26 7.64
C THR A 38 -21.73 13.56 7.70
N ILE A 39 -20.63 13.63 6.97
CA ILE A 39 -19.90 14.87 6.70
C ILE A 39 -20.34 15.37 5.33
N LYS A 40 -20.91 16.58 5.29
CA LYS A 40 -21.32 17.21 4.03
C LYS A 40 -20.10 17.75 3.28
N SER A 41 -20.10 17.60 1.97
CA SER A 41 -19.05 18.13 1.08
C SER A 41 -19.56 18.23 -0.35
N ASP A 42 -19.17 19.29 -1.04
CA ASP A 42 -19.50 19.49 -2.46
C ASP A 42 -18.68 18.58 -3.39
N TYR A 43 -17.49 18.18 -2.93
CA TYR A 43 -16.55 17.32 -3.68
C TYR A 43 -15.97 16.23 -2.80
N VAL A 44 -15.85 15.03 -3.37
CA VAL A 44 -15.20 13.88 -2.73
C VAL A 44 -14.16 13.30 -3.69
N VAL A 45 -12.92 13.18 -3.21
CA VAL A 45 -11.82 12.55 -3.94
C VAL A 45 -11.38 11.31 -3.18
N SER A 46 -11.57 10.12 -3.79
CA SER A 46 -11.11 8.85 -3.21
C SER A 46 -9.70 8.54 -3.72
N ASN A 47 -8.74 8.42 -2.81
CA ASN A 47 -7.41 7.87 -3.10
C ASN A 47 -7.34 6.35 -2.91
N ARG A 48 -8.50 5.69 -2.70
CA ARG A 48 -8.59 4.23 -2.63
C ARG A 48 -8.61 3.67 -4.05
N GLU A 49 -8.23 2.41 -4.20
CA GLU A 49 -8.38 1.68 -5.46
C GLU A 49 -9.81 1.82 -6.02
N VAL A 50 -9.90 1.99 -7.35
CA VAL A 50 -11.16 2.28 -8.03
C VAL A 50 -12.20 1.18 -7.82
N VAL A 51 -11.81 -0.09 -7.94
CA VAL A 51 -12.71 -1.24 -7.83
C VAL A 51 -13.35 -1.29 -6.44
N SER A 52 -12.53 -1.24 -5.38
CA SER A 52 -13.03 -1.25 -4.01
C SER A 52 -13.75 0.05 -3.61
N THR A 53 -13.45 1.18 -4.25
CA THR A 53 -14.23 2.42 -4.07
C THR A 53 -15.67 2.24 -4.58
N TYR A 54 -15.85 1.70 -5.79
CA TYR A 54 -17.19 1.48 -6.35
C TYR A 54 -17.94 0.39 -5.58
N ALA A 55 -17.29 -0.73 -5.27
CA ALA A 55 -17.93 -1.84 -4.56
C ALA A 55 -18.40 -1.44 -3.15
N ASP A 56 -17.57 -0.75 -2.37
CA ASP A 56 -17.85 -0.49 -0.96
C ASP A 56 -18.54 0.86 -0.72
N LEU A 57 -18.10 1.92 -1.40
CA LEU A 57 -18.52 3.29 -1.08
C LEU A 57 -19.62 3.82 -2.00
N LEU A 58 -19.76 3.25 -3.20
CA LEU A 58 -20.75 3.65 -4.22
C LEU A 58 -21.43 2.41 -4.84
N PRO A 59 -22.04 1.52 -4.04
CA PRO A 59 -22.56 0.24 -4.52
C PRO A 59 -23.61 0.39 -5.62
N GLU A 60 -24.38 1.48 -5.58
CA GLU A 60 -25.36 1.86 -6.61
C GLU A 60 -24.76 2.21 -7.98
N HIS A 61 -23.43 2.42 -8.06
CA HIS A 61 -22.69 2.67 -9.31
C HIS A 61 -21.79 1.50 -9.73
N THR A 62 -21.90 0.33 -9.09
CA THR A 62 -21.00 -0.83 -9.28
C THR A 62 -21.06 -1.44 -10.69
N ASN A 63 -22.17 -1.26 -11.43
CA ASN A 63 -22.32 -1.80 -12.79
C ASN A 63 -21.47 -1.10 -13.87
N LYS A 64 -20.55 -0.20 -13.50
CA LYS A 64 -19.63 0.43 -14.46
C LYS A 64 -18.50 -0.55 -14.83
N PRO A 65 -18.23 -0.79 -16.12
CA PRO A 65 -17.28 -1.81 -16.62
C PRO A 65 -15.79 -1.53 -16.29
N LEU A 66 -15.49 -0.63 -15.36
CA LEU A 66 -14.13 -0.24 -14.99
C LEU A 66 -13.35 -1.37 -14.31
N VAL A 67 -14.05 -2.32 -13.68
CA VAL A 67 -13.45 -3.42 -12.90
C VAL A 67 -12.74 -4.46 -13.78
N HIS A 68 -13.17 -4.64 -15.04
CA HIS A 68 -12.63 -5.69 -15.91
C HIS A 68 -11.45 -5.25 -16.78
N LYS A 69 -11.05 -3.98 -16.73
CA LYS A 69 -10.03 -3.43 -17.64
C LYS A 69 -8.60 -3.56 -17.12
N TYR A 70 -8.42 -3.83 -15.83
CA TYR A 70 -7.09 -3.83 -15.20
C TYR A 70 -6.79 -5.22 -14.66
N GLU A 71 -5.75 -5.86 -15.21
CA GLU A 71 -5.16 -7.03 -14.57
C GLU A 71 -4.60 -6.59 -13.21
N PRO A 72 -4.93 -7.32 -12.12
CA PRO A 72 -4.41 -7.02 -10.80
C PRO A 72 -2.88 -7.15 -10.81
N THR A 73 -2.20 -6.12 -10.29
CA THR A 73 -0.76 -6.17 -10.12
C THR A 73 -0.39 -7.18 -9.04
N VAL A 74 0.70 -7.91 -9.26
CA VAL A 74 1.24 -8.84 -8.29
C VAL A 74 1.55 -8.17 -6.95
N SER A 75 1.13 -8.80 -5.85
CA SER A 75 1.39 -8.30 -4.51
C SER A 75 2.85 -8.50 -4.10
N GLY A 76 3.31 -7.71 -3.14
CA GLY A 76 4.63 -7.81 -2.55
C GLY A 76 4.57 -8.09 -1.04
N LEU A 77 5.32 -9.08 -0.58
CA LEU A 77 5.69 -9.30 0.81
C LEU A 77 6.83 -8.37 1.22
N VAL A 78 6.60 -7.48 2.19
CA VAL A 78 7.66 -6.67 2.78
C VAL A 78 8.01 -7.17 4.19
N MET A 79 9.27 -7.50 4.47
CA MET A 79 9.76 -7.85 5.81
C MET A 79 10.65 -6.74 6.38
N LEU A 80 10.27 -6.20 7.54
CA LEU A 80 11.05 -5.20 8.27
C LEU A 80 11.85 -5.87 9.41
N LEU A 81 13.15 -6.08 9.23
CA LEU A 81 14.01 -6.79 10.20
C LEU A 81 14.99 -5.86 10.91
N GLY A 82 14.89 -5.75 12.23
CA GLY A 82 15.86 -5.03 13.07
C GLY A 82 17.09 -5.89 13.38
N ILE A 83 18.28 -5.47 12.94
CA ILE A 83 19.54 -6.18 13.19
C ILE A 83 20.43 -5.43 14.19
N ASN A 84 21.24 -6.18 14.94
CA ASN A 84 22.19 -5.66 15.95
C ASN A 84 23.67 -5.82 15.54
N ARG A 85 23.93 -6.06 14.25
CA ARG A 85 25.27 -6.25 13.69
C ARG A 85 25.40 -5.47 12.39
N ASP A 86 26.57 -4.90 12.16
CA ASP A 86 26.92 -4.30 10.87
C ASP A 86 27.47 -5.33 9.88
N TYR A 87 27.06 -5.19 8.62
CA TYR A 87 27.53 -5.99 7.49
C TYR A 87 28.16 -5.03 6.48
N GLU A 88 29.49 -4.86 6.56
CA GLU A 88 30.24 -3.94 5.69
C GLU A 88 30.19 -4.35 4.21
N GLN A 89 29.99 -5.64 3.93
CA GLN A 89 29.88 -6.19 2.58
C GLN A 89 28.56 -5.88 1.87
N LEU A 90 27.57 -5.30 2.57
CA LEU A 90 26.26 -5.00 2.00
C LEU A 90 26.11 -3.49 1.73
N ALA A 91 25.66 -3.16 0.51
CA ALA A 91 25.36 -1.79 0.13
C ALA A 91 24.03 -1.30 0.74
N HIS A 92 23.70 -0.02 0.57
CA HIS A 92 22.40 0.51 1.02
C HIS A 92 21.21 -0.15 0.31
N HIS A 93 21.38 -0.53 -0.96
CA HIS A 93 20.44 -1.34 -1.72
C HIS A 93 21.16 -2.55 -2.28
N ASN A 94 20.68 -3.75 -1.97
CA ASN A 94 21.21 -5.01 -2.47
C ASN A 94 20.09 -5.75 -3.20
N PHE A 95 20.38 -6.21 -4.41
CA PHE A 95 19.48 -7.05 -5.16
C PHE A 95 20.01 -8.48 -5.16
N PHE A 96 19.22 -9.41 -4.65
CA PHE A 96 19.54 -10.84 -4.65
C PHE A 96 18.69 -11.50 -5.73
N PHE A 97 19.33 -12.00 -6.78
CA PHE A 97 18.64 -12.71 -7.86
C PHE A 97 18.25 -14.14 -7.44
N SER A 98 17.13 -14.60 -7.96
CA SER A 98 16.79 -16.02 -7.99
C SER A 98 17.85 -16.81 -8.77
N LYS A 99 17.92 -18.12 -8.51
CA LYS A 99 18.73 -19.03 -9.32
C LYS A 99 18.22 -19.15 -10.76
N ASP A 100 16.93 -18.90 -10.96
CA ASP A 100 16.27 -18.89 -12.27
C ASP A 100 15.18 -17.81 -12.28
N PRO A 101 15.52 -16.56 -12.63
CA PRO A 101 14.56 -15.46 -12.66
C PRO A 101 13.45 -15.65 -13.70
N GLU A 102 13.74 -16.32 -14.82
CA GLU A 102 12.75 -16.55 -15.88
C GLU A 102 11.64 -17.48 -15.38
N LEU A 103 12.01 -18.58 -14.73
CA LEU A 103 11.06 -19.48 -14.09
C LEU A 103 10.25 -18.77 -12.98
N GLU A 104 10.90 -17.92 -12.18
CA GLU A 104 10.21 -17.15 -11.13
C GLU A 104 9.13 -16.23 -11.72
N PHE A 105 9.48 -15.44 -12.74
CA PHE A 105 8.54 -14.51 -13.35
C PHE A 105 7.42 -15.23 -14.09
N LYS A 106 7.71 -16.36 -14.73
CA LYS A 106 6.69 -17.21 -15.35
C LYS A 106 5.69 -17.72 -14.31
N GLN A 107 6.18 -18.24 -13.18
CA GLN A 107 5.35 -18.74 -12.09
C GLN A 107 4.45 -17.65 -11.50
N ILE A 108 5.00 -16.45 -11.32
CA ILE A 108 4.30 -15.30 -10.73
C ILE A 108 3.26 -14.71 -11.71
N TYR A 109 3.64 -14.41 -12.95
CA TYR A 109 2.80 -13.63 -13.87
C TYR A 109 1.93 -14.46 -14.80
N GLU A 110 2.40 -15.65 -15.22
CA GLU A 110 1.66 -16.48 -16.17
C GLU A 110 0.87 -17.58 -15.45
N GLU A 111 1.52 -18.28 -14.51
CA GLU A 111 0.94 -19.43 -13.83
C GLU A 111 0.16 -19.04 -12.56
N ASN A 112 0.34 -17.80 -12.06
CA ASN A 112 -0.27 -17.28 -10.84
C ASN A 112 -0.04 -18.17 -9.61
N VAL A 113 1.15 -18.77 -9.50
CA VAL A 113 1.55 -19.63 -8.37
C VAL A 113 2.73 -19.03 -7.62
N GLN A 114 2.84 -19.37 -6.34
CA GLN A 114 4.02 -19.03 -5.56
C GLN A 114 5.25 -19.74 -6.16
N PRO A 115 6.36 -19.02 -6.42
CA PRO A 115 7.54 -19.63 -7.01
C PRO A 115 8.15 -20.67 -6.05
N MET A 116 8.44 -21.87 -6.56
CA MET A 116 9.08 -22.96 -5.78
C MET A 116 10.59 -22.79 -5.63
N ILE A 117 11.15 -21.71 -6.17
CA ILE A 117 12.57 -21.37 -6.15
C ILE A 117 12.82 -20.18 -5.23
N ARG A 118 14.08 -20.00 -4.80
CA ARG A 118 14.46 -18.83 -4.00
C ARG A 118 14.12 -17.58 -4.81
N PRO A 119 13.31 -16.66 -4.28
CA PRO A 119 12.85 -15.55 -5.07
C PRO A 119 13.87 -14.42 -5.16
N CYS A 120 13.74 -13.60 -6.21
CA CYS A 120 14.37 -12.32 -6.31
C CYS A 120 13.96 -11.45 -5.11
N THR A 121 14.95 -10.88 -4.42
CA THR A 121 14.73 -10.12 -3.20
C THR A 121 15.52 -8.82 -3.23
N LEU A 122 14.83 -7.70 -3.01
CA LEU A 122 15.48 -6.41 -2.76
C LEU A 122 15.62 -6.21 -1.26
N ALA A 123 16.85 -5.98 -0.80
CA ALA A 123 17.16 -5.64 0.58
C ALA A 123 17.68 -4.21 0.67
N SER A 124 16.93 -3.36 1.37
CA SER A 124 17.36 -1.99 1.67
C SER A 124 17.84 -1.88 3.12
N LEU A 125 19.07 -1.39 3.29
CA LEU A 125 19.79 -1.26 4.55
C LEU A 125 19.80 0.20 5.00
N GLN A 126 18.85 0.57 5.85
CA GLN A 126 18.80 1.93 6.36
C GLN A 126 19.56 2.03 7.69
N LYS A 127 20.54 2.94 7.75
CA LYS A 127 21.18 3.34 9.00
C LYS A 127 20.25 4.26 9.78
N VAL A 128 19.52 3.73 10.76
CA VAL A 128 18.78 4.59 11.70
C VAL A 128 19.74 5.05 12.79
N THR A 129 20.24 6.27 12.67
CA THR A 129 21.00 6.94 13.74
C THR A 129 20.00 7.74 14.57
N GLN A 130 19.51 7.17 15.68
CA GLN A 130 18.64 7.93 16.60
C GLN A 130 19.51 8.73 17.59
N HIS A 131 19.39 10.05 17.60
CA HIS A 131 19.90 10.87 18.69
C HIS A 131 18.97 10.74 19.91
N LYS A 132 19.59 10.45 21.06
CA LYS A 132 19.07 10.30 22.43
C LYS A 132 18.48 8.91 22.77
N HIS A 133 19.35 8.11 23.39
CA HIS A 133 19.02 7.02 24.32
C HIS A 133 18.34 5.76 23.75
N GLN A 134 18.96 5.12 22.75
CA GLN A 134 18.94 3.65 22.61
C GLN A 134 19.98 3.19 21.58
N LYS A 135 20.54 1.99 21.75
CA LYS A 135 21.56 1.39 20.87
C LYS A 135 21.16 1.49 19.40
N GLU A 136 22.12 1.79 18.52
CA GLU A 136 21.96 1.78 17.07
C GLU A 136 21.25 0.50 16.62
N LYS A 137 20.07 0.65 16.02
CA LYS A 137 19.31 -0.46 15.42
C LYS A 137 18.97 -0.06 14.01
N ARG A 138 19.34 -0.91 13.05
CA ARG A 138 19.00 -0.71 11.63
C ARG A 138 17.89 -1.63 11.22
N THR A 139 16.97 -1.09 10.43
CA THR A 139 15.85 -1.83 9.86
C THR A 139 16.23 -2.22 8.44
N PHE A 140 16.25 -3.52 8.16
CA PHE A 140 16.17 -4.03 6.80
C PHE A 140 14.73 -3.97 6.35
N SER A 141 14.48 -3.44 5.15
CA SER A 141 13.25 -3.74 4.43
C SER A 141 13.58 -4.72 3.32
N PHE A 142 13.08 -5.94 3.43
CA PHE A 142 13.03 -6.89 2.32
C PHE A 142 11.72 -6.67 1.60
N SER A 143 11.73 -6.45 0.29
CA SER A 143 10.52 -6.58 -0.52
C SER A 143 10.67 -7.80 -1.42
N HIS A 144 9.77 -8.75 -1.27
CA HIS A 144 9.60 -9.96 -2.05
C HIS A 144 8.27 -9.83 -2.80
N THR A 145 8.16 -10.27 -4.06
CA THR A 145 6.89 -10.27 -4.79
C THR A 145 6.20 -11.61 -4.54
N CYS A 146 5.02 -11.64 -3.93
CA CYS A 146 4.27 -12.86 -3.62
C CYS A 146 2.78 -12.61 -3.83
N LEU A 147 2.10 -13.42 -4.65
CA LEU A 147 0.64 -13.38 -4.84
C LEU A 147 -0.11 -13.84 -3.58
N HIS A 148 -1.31 -13.29 -3.39
CA HIS A 148 -2.40 -13.84 -2.56
C HIS A 148 -3.46 -14.45 -3.46
#